data_AF-A0A1X7SKD4-F1
#
_entry.id   AF-A0A1X7SKD4-F1
#
_cell.length_a   1.000
_cell.length_b   1.000
_cell.length_c   1.000
_cell.angle_alpha   90.00
_cell.angle_beta   90.00
_cell.angle_gamma   90.00
#
_symmetry.space_group_name_H-M   'P 1'
#
loop_
_entity.id
_entity.type
_entity.pdbx_description
1 polymer ?
#
loop_
_entity_poly.entity_id
_entity_poly.type
_entity_poly.pdbx_seq_one_letter_code
_entity_poly.pdbx_strand_id
1 'polypeptide(L)'
;GTIVSPKSIPVGLEGSYEDWIAEEVKSIVEIYLKNPKRYELKDIPEKEKSRQFYLDKIKSLFENCKKDEAVIYYTGHGEKDTGNWCFKDGVISFNDIFELYMMHFRGKSLQIVSDCSYSGKWIHNCGKKLDEYGILSCGHKTSEQRILFQIFTSCQPHEEAGLLTYSRKGMKYSKEDKGVVIYYDEEIKMEPAQKGQNPMLVDFRHIHCYKMPEDQCELDSTCTWEDHLSKKRDRIVFLVDNKHDKFPSWYYLLISEDTFDEFKGKQDKGGIGVEEATKYGKVLYSGPGQNPPSDVKKKLNLRFDMNTYASYKFLLIFI
;
A
#
# COMPACT_ATOMS: atom_id res chain seq x y z
N GLY A 1 26.00 5.16 5.07
CA GLY A 1 25.96 5.74 3.71
C GLY A 1 24.75 5.17 2.99
N THR A 2 24.08 5.97 2.17
CA THR A 2 22.92 5.54 1.36
C THR A 2 23.31 4.34 0.48
N ILE A 3 22.56 3.25 0.59
CA ILE A 3 22.72 2.08 -0.28
C ILE A 3 21.70 2.23 -1.41
N VAL A 4 22.17 2.71 -2.56
CA VAL A 4 21.35 2.88 -3.75
C VAL A 4 21.03 1.51 -4.34
N SER A 5 19.75 1.23 -4.60
CA SER A 5 19.28 0.11 -5.42
C SER A 5 18.85 0.66 -6.79
N PRO A 6 19.68 0.47 -7.83
CA PRO A 6 19.35 0.93 -9.16
C PRO A 6 18.11 0.24 -9.71
N LYS A 7 17.44 0.89 -10.67
CA LYS A 7 16.43 0.17 -11.44
C LYS A 7 17.12 -0.87 -12.30
N SER A 8 16.57 -2.08 -12.33
CA SER A 8 17.06 -3.14 -13.20
C SER A 8 16.79 -2.78 -14.67
N ILE A 9 17.75 -3.05 -15.54
CA ILE A 9 17.60 -2.87 -16.98
C ILE A 9 16.90 -4.13 -17.54
N PRO A 10 15.78 -4.01 -18.26
CA PRO A 10 15.15 -5.16 -18.88
C PRO A 10 16.11 -5.90 -19.83
N VAL A 11 16.06 -7.23 -19.81
CA VAL A 11 16.93 -8.10 -20.62
C VAL A 11 16.74 -7.78 -22.11
N GLY A 12 17.85 -7.60 -22.83
CA GLY A 12 17.84 -7.37 -24.29
C GLY A 12 17.71 -5.90 -24.72
N LEU A 13 17.76 -4.94 -23.80
CA LEU A 13 17.89 -3.52 -24.12
C LEU A 13 19.37 -3.11 -24.18
N GLU A 14 19.79 -2.53 -25.31
CA GLU A 14 21.15 -2.00 -25.51
C GLU A 14 21.19 -0.48 -25.41
N GLY A 15 22.00 0.07 -24.48
CA GLY A 15 22.39 1.48 -24.42
C GLY A 15 22.62 1.98 -22.99
N SER A 16 22.61 3.30 -22.79
CA SER A 16 23.04 3.91 -21.51
C SER A 16 21.91 4.04 -20.50
N TYR A 17 22.20 4.10 -19.20
CA TYR A 17 21.14 4.34 -18.22
C TYR A 17 20.45 5.70 -18.43
N GLU A 18 21.23 6.68 -18.88
CA GLU A 18 20.80 8.06 -19.12
C GLU A 18 19.75 8.15 -20.22
N ASP A 19 19.92 7.47 -21.37
CA ASP A 19 18.90 7.54 -22.41
C ASP A 19 17.61 6.81 -22.01
N TRP A 20 17.71 5.82 -21.11
CA TRP A 20 16.59 4.97 -20.68
C TRP A 20 15.71 5.76 -19.72
N ILE A 21 16.33 6.50 -18.80
CA ILE A 21 15.63 7.46 -17.95
C ILE A 21 15.06 8.61 -18.79
N ALA A 22 15.78 9.12 -19.78
CA ALA A 22 15.25 10.17 -20.65
C ALA A 22 14.02 9.69 -21.43
N GLU A 23 14.04 8.46 -21.93
CA GLU A 23 12.89 7.82 -22.58
C GLU A 23 11.71 7.63 -21.61
N GLU A 24 11.98 7.15 -20.39
CA GLU A 24 10.97 6.98 -19.36
C GLU A 24 10.28 8.31 -19.01
N VAL A 25 11.07 9.35 -18.76
CA VAL A 25 10.56 10.71 -18.50
C VAL A 25 9.73 11.21 -19.69
N LYS A 26 10.20 11.01 -20.92
CA LYS A 26 9.46 11.38 -22.13
C LYS A 26 8.10 10.66 -22.19
N SER A 27 8.07 9.35 -21.95
CA SER A 27 6.83 8.55 -21.94
C SER A 27 5.82 9.06 -20.93
N ILE A 28 6.27 9.37 -19.71
CA ILE A 28 5.43 9.93 -18.64
C ILE A 28 4.86 11.29 -19.08
N VAL A 29 5.73 12.19 -19.55
CA VAL A 29 5.35 13.55 -19.98
C VAL A 29 4.31 13.49 -21.10
N GLU A 30 4.52 12.65 -22.12
CA GLU A 30 3.58 12.47 -23.23
C GLU A 30 2.20 12.01 -22.76
N ILE A 31 2.12 11.15 -21.75
CA ILE A 31 0.84 10.68 -21.19
C ILE A 31 0.08 11.81 -20.50
N TYR A 32 0.75 12.59 -19.65
CA TYR A 32 0.11 13.72 -18.95
C TYR A 32 -0.24 14.88 -19.88
N LEU A 33 0.56 15.13 -20.94
CA LEU A 33 0.28 16.15 -21.96
C LEU A 33 -0.94 15.86 -22.84
N LYS A 34 -1.51 14.64 -22.80
CA LYS A 34 -2.76 14.33 -23.51
C LYS A 34 -3.96 15.13 -22.99
N ASN A 35 -3.88 15.70 -21.77
CA ASN A 35 -4.88 16.63 -21.25
C ASN A 35 -4.25 17.83 -20.53
N PRO A 36 -3.78 18.83 -21.29
CA PRO A 36 -3.10 20.01 -20.72
C PRO A 36 -4.07 20.93 -19.96
N LYS A 37 -5.39 20.77 -20.14
CA LYS A 37 -6.39 21.48 -19.33
C LYS A 37 -6.44 20.92 -17.91
N ARG A 38 -6.28 19.60 -17.76
CA ARG A 38 -6.27 18.92 -16.45
C ARG A 38 -4.90 19.02 -15.79
N TYR A 39 -3.84 18.68 -16.51
CA TYR A 39 -2.49 18.63 -15.99
C TYR A 39 -1.68 19.83 -16.47
N GLU A 40 -1.14 20.59 -15.52
CA GLU A 40 -0.15 21.62 -15.80
C GLU A 40 1.21 21.05 -15.38
N LEU A 41 2.02 20.66 -16.36
CA LEU A 41 3.34 20.11 -16.07
C LEU A 41 4.25 21.22 -15.53
N LYS A 42 4.90 20.93 -14.40
CA LYS A 42 5.86 21.79 -13.74
C LYS A 42 7.18 21.03 -13.60
N ASP A 43 8.28 21.75 -13.78
CA ASP A 43 9.62 21.34 -13.37
C ASP A 43 10.05 19.94 -13.85
N ILE A 44 10.09 19.74 -15.18
CA ILE A 44 10.71 18.57 -15.81
C ILE A 44 12.21 18.87 -15.96
N PRO A 45 13.10 18.31 -15.14
CA PRO A 45 14.53 18.62 -15.20
C PRO A 45 15.16 17.99 -16.45
N GLU A 46 15.87 18.78 -17.25
CA GLU A 46 16.65 18.26 -18.40
C GLU A 46 17.82 17.36 -17.98
N LYS A 47 18.30 17.53 -16.74
CA LYS A 47 19.39 16.77 -16.16
C LYS A 47 19.21 16.63 -14.66
N GLU A 48 19.82 15.60 -14.09
CA GLU A 48 19.82 15.35 -12.65
C GLU A 48 20.26 16.58 -11.83
N LYS A 49 19.57 16.82 -10.72
CA LYS A 49 19.79 17.93 -9.78
C LYS A 49 19.94 17.38 -8.36
N SER A 50 20.35 18.26 -7.45
CA SER A 50 20.46 17.95 -6.04
C SER A 50 19.11 17.64 -5.39
N ARG A 51 19.14 16.87 -4.32
CA ARG A 51 18.04 16.66 -3.37
C ARG A 51 17.38 17.98 -2.98
N GLN A 52 18.19 18.97 -2.56
CA GLN A 52 17.67 20.25 -2.08
C GLN A 52 16.91 21.00 -3.17
N PHE A 53 17.39 20.97 -4.41
CA PHE A 53 16.69 21.59 -5.54
C PHE A 53 15.27 21.02 -5.69
N TYR A 54 15.10 19.71 -5.62
CA TYR A 54 13.78 19.10 -5.75
C TYR A 54 12.87 19.39 -4.54
N LEU A 55 13.40 19.43 -3.33
CA LEU A 55 12.63 19.84 -2.15
C LEU A 55 12.13 21.29 -2.28
N ASP A 56 12.97 22.21 -2.75
CA ASP A 56 12.58 23.60 -2.98
C ASP A 56 11.48 23.71 -4.05
N LYS A 57 11.56 22.88 -5.11
CA LYS A 57 10.52 22.81 -6.15
C LYS A 57 9.20 22.25 -5.61
N ILE A 58 9.25 21.17 -4.84
CA ILE A 58 8.05 20.58 -4.22
C ILE A 58 7.42 21.58 -3.23
N LYS A 59 8.24 22.25 -2.41
CA LYS A 59 7.77 23.31 -1.52
C LYS A 59 7.11 24.44 -2.30
N SER A 60 7.77 24.95 -3.34
CA SER A 60 7.21 25.99 -4.21
C SER A 60 5.91 25.55 -4.89
N LEU A 61 5.81 24.28 -5.30
CA LEU A 61 4.57 23.72 -5.82
C LEU A 61 3.47 23.79 -4.77
N PHE A 62 3.72 23.34 -3.54
CA PHE A 62 2.75 23.34 -2.46
C PHE A 62 2.29 24.75 -2.07
N GLU A 63 3.21 25.70 -1.94
CA GLU A 63 2.91 27.09 -1.59
C GLU A 63 2.08 27.81 -2.67
N ASN A 64 2.31 27.49 -3.95
CA ASN A 64 1.73 28.25 -5.07
C ASN A 64 0.63 27.50 -5.84
N CYS A 65 0.36 26.24 -5.51
CA CYS A 65 -0.64 25.45 -6.24
C CYS A 65 -2.05 25.97 -5.95
N LYS A 66 -2.68 26.55 -6.97
CA LYS A 66 -4.06 27.08 -6.93
C LYS A 66 -5.12 26.00 -7.06
N LYS A 67 -4.76 24.81 -7.56
CA LYS A 67 -5.66 23.66 -7.66
C LYS A 67 -5.77 22.97 -6.30
N ASP A 68 -6.86 22.23 -6.11
CA ASP A 68 -7.07 21.40 -4.91
C ASP A 68 -6.35 20.05 -4.99
N GLU A 69 -5.68 19.79 -6.11
CA GLU A 69 -4.91 18.57 -6.35
C GLU A 69 -3.52 18.88 -6.92
N ALA A 70 -2.54 18.10 -6.48
CA ALA A 70 -1.19 18.05 -7.07
C ALA A 70 -0.76 16.60 -7.26
N VAL A 71 0.09 16.39 -8.27
CA VAL A 71 0.71 15.08 -8.56
C VAL A 71 2.22 15.26 -8.51
N ILE A 72 2.90 14.43 -7.73
CA ILE A 72 4.35 14.27 -7.78
C ILE A 72 4.65 12.92 -8.38
N TYR A 73 5.39 12.91 -9.48
CA TYR A 73 5.90 11.69 -10.10
C TYR A 73 7.40 11.65 -9.91
N TYR A 74 7.89 10.64 -9.20
CA TYR A 74 9.30 10.33 -9.15
C TYR A 74 9.59 9.07 -9.97
N THR A 75 10.56 9.17 -10.88
CA THR A 75 11.22 8.01 -11.48
C THR A 75 12.72 8.11 -11.25
N GLY A 76 13.33 7.00 -10.84
CA GLY A 76 14.77 6.91 -10.64
C GLY A 76 15.14 5.78 -9.70
N HIS A 77 16.26 5.93 -9.00
CA HIS A 77 16.75 4.94 -8.06
C HIS A 77 16.01 5.00 -6.71
N GLY A 78 15.88 3.84 -6.07
CA GLY A 78 15.36 3.73 -4.71
C GLY A 78 16.49 3.42 -3.73
N GLU A 79 16.39 3.90 -2.50
CA GLU A 79 17.28 3.47 -1.43
C GLU A 79 16.82 2.09 -0.91
N LYS A 80 17.80 1.19 -0.75
CA LYS A 80 17.55 -0.17 -0.30
C LYS A 80 16.82 -0.19 1.04
N ASP A 81 15.82 -1.06 1.15
CA ASP A 81 14.99 -1.29 2.34
C ASP A 81 14.09 -0.12 2.80
N THR A 82 14.28 1.09 2.28
CA THR A 82 13.49 2.29 2.62
C THR A 82 12.61 2.78 1.48
N GLY A 83 13.01 2.56 0.22
CA GLY A 83 12.34 3.09 -0.96
C GLY A 83 12.47 4.61 -1.12
N ASN A 84 13.35 5.26 -0.36
CA ASN A 84 13.56 6.70 -0.48
C ASN A 84 14.11 7.06 -1.86
N TRP A 85 13.75 8.24 -2.37
CA TRP A 85 14.18 8.71 -3.68
C TRP A 85 15.65 9.10 -3.62
N CYS A 86 16.50 8.43 -4.40
CA CYS A 86 17.94 8.69 -4.40
C CYS A 86 18.34 9.80 -5.37
N PHE A 87 19.21 10.68 -4.88
CA PHE A 87 19.89 11.74 -5.63
C PHE A 87 21.39 11.65 -5.35
N LYS A 88 22.21 12.32 -6.17
CA LYS A 88 23.69 12.35 -6.00
C LYS A 88 24.17 12.77 -4.61
N ASP A 89 23.42 13.64 -3.94
CA ASP A 89 23.78 14.28 -2.67
C ASP A 89 22.93 13.83 -1.48
N GLY A 90 22.08 12.81 -1.65
CA GLY A 90 21.28 12.26 -0.55
C GLY A 90 19.96 11.64 -1.01
N VAL A 91 19.00 11.53 -0.09
CA VAL A 91 17.70 10.90 -0.36
C VAL A 91 16.53 11.80 0.05
N ILE A 92 15.43 11.79 -0.69
CA ILE A 92 14.16 12.33 -0.23
C ILE A 92 13.31 11.17 0.29
N SER A 93 12.94 11.25 1.55
CA SER A 93 12.07 10.28 2.21
C SER A 93 10.60 10.67 2.11
N PHE A 94 9.71 9.72 2.40
CA PHE A 94 8.29 10.04 2.57
C PHE A 94 8.07 11.12 3.65
N ASN A 95 8.84 11.08 4.74
CA ASN A 95 8.70 12.03 5.83
C ASN A 95 9.03 13.47 5.39
N ASP A 96 10.05 13.65 4.55
CA ASP A 96 10.38 14.96 3.98
C ASP A 96 9.18 15.55 3.21
N ILE A 97 8.51 14.72 2.39
CA ILE A 97 7.32 15.13 1.63
C ILE A 97 6.12 15.36 2.54
N PHE A 98 5.92 14.51 3.54
CA PHE A 98 4.82 14.61 4.50
C PHE A 98 4.93 15.89 5.32
N GLU A 99 6.10 16.26 5.80
CA GLU A 99 6.32 17.52 6.54
C GLU A 99 6.02 18.74 5.68
N LEU A 100 6.53 18.78 4.43
CA LEU A 100 6.22 19.85 3.48
C LEU A 100 4.71 19.93 3.19
N TYR A 101 4.06 18.78 3.02
CA TYR A 101 2.61 18.70 2.84
C TYR A 101 1.87 19.30 4.05
N MET A 102 2.21 18.87 5.25
CA MET A 102 1.55 19.33 6.47
C MET A 102 1.71 20.83 6.71
N MET A 103 2.85 21.40 6.30
CA MET A 103 3.14 22.83 6.44
C MET A 103 2.47 23.69 5.36
N HIS A 104 2.43 23.23 4.10
CA HIS A 104 2.13 24.09 2.96
C HIS A 104 0.96 23.63 2.08
N PHE A 105 0.52 22.37 2.20
CA PHE A 105 -0.47 21.77 1.29
C PHE A 105 -1.60 21.00 1.99
N ARG A 106 -1.64 21.03 3.33
CA ARG A 106 -2.63 20.30 4.13
C ARG A 106 -4.05 20.66 3.73
N GLY A 107 -4.89 19.63 3.57
CA GLY A 107 -6.28 19.77 3.14
C GLY A 107 -6.50 19.78 1.63
N LYS A 108 -5.42 19.78 0.84
CA LYS A 108 -5.47 19.50 -0.59
C LYS A 108 -5.05 18.07 -0.87
N SER A 109 -5.50 17.53 -1.99
CA SER A 109 -5.20 16.16 -2.40
C SER A 109 -3.81 16.08 -3.02
N LEU A 110 -2.95 15.22 -2.47
CA LEU A 110 -1.63 14.94 -3.02
C LEU A 110 -1.57 13.50 -3.53
N GLN A 111 -1.37 13.36 -4.84
CA GLN A 111 -1.05 12.08 -5.47
C GLN A 111 0.47 11.94 -5.59
N ILE A 112 1.02 10.83 -5.11
CA ILE A 112 2.43 10.48 -5.25
C ILE A 112 2.53 9.23 -6.12
N VAL A 113 3.31 9.31 -7.19
CA VAL A 113 3.72 8.15 -7.98
C VAL A 113 5.21 7.94 -7.75
N SER A 114 5.54 6.89 -7.01
CA SER A 114 6.92 6.53 -6.70
C SER A 114 7.34 5.34 -7.56
N ASP A 115 7.98 5.62 -8.68
CA ASP A 115 8.49 4.61 -9.59
C ASP A 115 9.99 4.36 -9.35
N CYS A 116 10.29 3.52 -8.37
CA CYS A 116 11.64 3.11 -7.98
C CYS A 116 11.62 1.82 -7.15
N SER A 117 12.79 1.21 -6.93
CA SER A 117 12.98 0.05 -6.06
C SER A 117 12.50 0.34 -4.63
N TYR A 118 11.91 -0.66 -3.99
CA TYR A 118 11.35 -0.62 -2.63
C TYR A 118 10.25 0.43 -2.40
N SER A 119 9.68 1.00 -3.48
CA SER A 119 8.72 2.12 -3.40
C SER A 119 7.46 1.80 -2.59
N GLY A 120 7.04 0.52 -2.51
CA GLY A 120 5.95 0.08 -1.64
C GLY A 120 6.09 0.52 -0.17
N LYS A 121 7.32 0.79 0.31
CA LYS A 121 7.57 1.34 1.65
C LYS A 121 6.91 2.71 1.87
N TRP A 122 6.68 3.51 0.83
CA TRP A 122 6.00 4.81 0.95
C TRP A 122 4.56 4.67 1.45
N ILE A 123 3.85 3.63 1.04
CA ILE A 123 2.50 3.32 1.51
C ILE A 123 2.51 3.00 3.01
N HIS A 124 3.42 2.13 3.45
CA HIS A 124 3.58 1.80 4.87
C HIS A 124 4.01 3.02 5.71
N ASN A 125 4.93 3.84 5.20
CA ASN A 125 5.35 5.05 5.89
C ASN A 125 4.18 6.05 6.05
N CYS A 126 3.29 6.13 5.06
CA CYS A 126 2.05 6.90 5.18
C CYS A 126 1.12 6.33 6.25
N GLY A 127 0.90 5.01 6.25
CA GLY A 127 0.13 4.33 7.29
C GLY A 127 0.65 4.60 8.69
N LYS A 128 1.96 4.42 8.91
CA LYS A 128 2.63 4.74 10.19
C LYS A 128 2.42 6.18 10.63
N LYS A 129 2.52 7.15 9.70
CA LYS A 129 2.27 8.56 10.01
C LYS A 129 0.82 8.78 10.43
N LEU A 130 -0.15 8.17 9.77
CA LEU A 130 -1.55 8.28 10.18
C LEU A 130 -1.78 7.68 11.57
N ASP A 131 -1.12 6.56 11.88
CA ASP A 131 -1.17 5.93 13.19
C ASP A 131 -0.51 6.78 14.29
N GLU A 132 0.63 7.41 14.02
CA GLU A 132 1.28 8.38 14.93
C GLU A 132 0.36 9.56 15.28
N TYR A 133 -0.51 9.97 14.36
CA TYR A 133 -1.52 11.01 14.57
C TYR A 133 -2.82 10.48 15.20
N GLY A 134 -2.91 9.19 15.51
CA GLY A 134 -4.10 8.56 16.08
C GLY A 134 -5.30 8.52 15.11
N ILE A 135 -5.03 8.54 13.80
CA ILE A 135 -6.07 8.54 12.77
C ILE A 135 -6.47 7.09 12.49
N LEU A 136 -7.73 6.76 12.79
CA LEU A 136 -8.27 5.42 12.50
C LEU A 136 -8.17 5.10 11.01
N SER A 137 -8.04 3.80 10.69
CA SER A 137 -7.82 3.27 9.35
C SER A 137 -9.00 3.43 8.39
N CYS A 138 -9.37 4.68 8.08
CA CYS A 138 -10.50 5.04 7.22
C CYS A 138 -10.30 6.40 6.53
N GLY A 139 -10.66 6.47 5.25
CA GLY A 139 -10.64 7.69 4.45
C GLY A 139 -11.47 8.86 5.00
N HIS A 140 -12.53 8.59 5.75
CA HIS A 140 -13.29 9.65 6.43
C HIS A 140 -12.45 10.34 7.51
N LYS A 141 -11.68 9.57 8.28
CA LYS A 141 -10.89 10.12 9.39
C LYS A 141 -9.66 10.86 8.91
N THR A 142 -9.02 10.38 7.85
CA THR A 142 -7.94 11.13 7.17
C THR A 142 -8.47 12.44 6.58
N SER A 143 -9.68 12.42 6.00
CA SER A 143 -10.34 13.61 5.46
C SER A 143 -10.74 14.62 6.53
N GLU A 144 -11.32 14.18 7.65
CA GLU A 144 -11.59 15.04 8.83
C GLU A 144 -10.31 15.74 9.31
N GLN A 145 -9.18 15.03 9.29
CA GLN A 145 -7.87 15.56 9.67
C GLN A 145 -7.16 16.31 8.54
N ARG A 146 -7.77 16.42 7.36
CA ARG A 146 -7.23 17.10 6.18
C ARG A 146 -5.87 16.54 5.72
N ILE A 147 -5.68 15.22 5.86
CA ILE A 147 -4.48 14.50 5.41
C ILE A 147 -4.88 13.63 4.22
N LEU A 148 -4.70 14.15 3.01
CA LEU A 148 -5.31 13.61 1.79
C LEU A 148 -4.23 13.10 0.82
N PHE A 149 -3.79 11.86 1.02
CA PHE A 149 -2.79 11.21 0.17
C PHE A 149 -3.38 10.10 -0.69
N GLN A 150 -2.91 10.01 -1.94
CA GLN A 150 -3.05 8.82 -2.78
C GLN A 150 -1.65 8.42 -3.25
N ILE A 151 -1.24 7.19 -2.97
CA ILE A 151 0.12 6.74 -3.26
C ILE A 151 0.09 5.55 -4.20
N PHE A 152 0.76 5.70 -5.33
CA PHE A 152 1.04 4.66 -6.31
C PHE A 152 2.53 4.32 -6.23
N THR A 153 2.83 3.04 -6.22
CA THR A 153 4.20 2.54 -6.15
C THR A 153 4.40 1.51 -7.24
N SER A 154 5.58 1.52 -7.85
CA SER A 154 5.83 0.63 -8.98
C SER A 154 6.20 -0.79 -8.57
N CYS A 155 6.55 -1.03 -7.30
CA CYS A 155 6.88 -2.36 -6.77
C CYS A 155 6.50 -2.50 -5.27
N GLN A 156 6.52 -3.73 -4.75
CA GLN A 156 6.28 -4.02 -3.34
C GLN A 156 7.42 -3.50 -2.44
N PRO A 157 7.25 -3.47 -1.11
CA PRO A 157 8.24 -2.93 -0.18
C PRO A 157 9.57 -3.70 -0.12
N HIS A 158 9.66 -4.87 -0.76
CA HIS A 158 10.81 -5.78 -0.76
C HIS A 158 11.32 -6.09 -2.17
N GLU A 159 10.80 -5.40 -3.17
CA GLU A 159 11.08 -5.64 -4.58
C GLU A 159 11.92 -4.51 -5.19
N GLU A 160 12.63 -4.83 -6.27
CA GLU A 160 13.34 -3.84 -7.08
C GLU A 160 12.50 -3.49 -8.32
N ALA A 161 12.61 -2.24 -8.78
CA ALA A 161 11.89 -1.79 -9.97
C ALA A 161 12.73 -1.97 -11.24
N GLY A 162 12.08 -2.21 -12.37
CA GLY A 162 12.69 -2.21 -13.69
C GLY A 162 12.49 -0.88 -14.42
N LEU A 163 13.48 -0.48 -15.21
CA LEU A 163 13.38 0.67 -16.12
C LEU A 163 12.31 0.45 -17.18
N LEU A 164 11.61 1.52 -17.57
CA LEU A 164 10.60 1.58 -18.64
C LEU A 164 9.35 0.72 -18.40
N THR A 165 9.36 -0.09 -17.36
CA THR A 165 8.32 -1.08 -17.08
C THR A 165 7.04 -0.37 -16.63
N TYR A 166 7.12 0.47 -15.61
CA TYR A 166 5.94 1.10 -15.03
C TYR A 166 5.38 2.24 -15.90
N SER A 167 6.26 3.06 -16.48
CA SER A 167 5.89 4.13 -17.40
C SER A 167 5.16 3.62 -18.67
N ARG A 168 5.59 2.48 -19.24
CA ARG A 168 4.97 1.91 -20.44
C ARG A 168 3.74 1.06 -20.18
N LYS A 169 3.71 0.30 -19.07
CA LYS A 169 2.66 -0.71 -18.81
C LYS A 169 1.76 -0.36 -17.63
N GLY A 170 2.30 0.32 -16.62
CA GLY A 170 1.60 0.67 -15.38
C GLY A 170 0.67 1.88 -15.50
N MET A 171 0.71 2.61 -16.61
CA MET A 171 -0.15 3.77 -16.82
C MET A 171 -0.60 3.94 -18.26
N LYS A 172 -1.81 4.47 -18.40
CA LYS A 172 -2.37 4.88 -19.68
C LYS A 172 -3.18 6.17 -19.52
N TYR A 173 -3.35 6.89 -20.61
CA TYR A 173 -4.37 7.93 -20.67
C TYR A 173 -5.73 7.31 -21.03
N SER A 174 -6.73 7.53 -20.19
CA SER A 174 -8.13 7.17 -20.46
C SER A 174 -8.85 8.37 -21.09
N LYS A 175 -9.40 8.18 -22.29
CA LYS A 175 -10.22 9.18 -22.97
C LYS A 175 -11.57 9.38 -22.28
N GLU A 176 -12.09 8.31 -21.68
CA GLU A 176 -13.36 8.30 -20.95
C GLU A 176 -13.25 9.12 -19.66
N ASP A 177 -12.25 8.81 -18.83
CA ASP A 177 -11.99 9.51 -17.56
C ASP A 177 -11.31 10.88 -17.76
N LYS A 178 -10.89 11.17 -19.00
CA LYS A 178 -10.10 12.35 -19.39
C LYS A 178 -8.89 12.55 -18.45
N GLY A 179 -8.23 11.45 -18.09
CA GLY A 179 -7.19 11.42 -17.07
C GLY A 179 -6.22 10.27 -17.24
N VAL A 180 -5.12 10.33 -16.48
CA VAL A 180 -4.15 9.23 -16.40
C VAL A 180 -4.71 8.17 -15.45
N VAL A 181 -4.92 6.97 -15.99
CA VAL A 181 -5.28 5.78 -15.21
C VAL A 181 -3.99 5.03 -14.94
N ILE A 182 -3.76 4.78 -13.65
CA ILE A 182 -2.63 3.99 -13.17
C ILE A 182 -3.18 2.64 -12.75
N TYR A 183 -2.56 1.60 -13.26
CA TYR A 183 -2.98 0.24 -13.01
C TYR A 183 -2.16 -0.42 -11.90
N TYR A 184 -2.84 -1.24 -11.10
CA TYR A 184 -2.28 -1.83 -9.88
C TYR A 184 -2.78 -3.26 -9.60
N ASP A 185 -3.48 -3.89 -10.56
CA ASP A 185 -4.09 -5.21 -10.40
C ASP A 185 -3.15 -6.35 -10.83
N GLU A 186 -3.33 -7.54 -10.23
CA GLU A 186 -2.55 -8.76 -10.47
C GLU A 186 -2.61 -9.26 -11.93
N GLU A 187 -3.59 -8.79 -12.71
CA GLU A 187 -3.70 -9.06 -14.15
C GLU A 187 -2.67 -8.29 -14.98
N ILE A 188 -2.00 -7.27 -14.44
CA ILE A 188 -0.72 -6.84 -14.99
C ILE A 188 0.35 -7.83 -14.53
N LYS A 189 0.26 -9.06 -15.05
CA LYS A 189 1.42 -9.92 -15.22
C LYS A 189 2.31 -9.23 -16.25
N MET A 190 3.06 -8.22 -15.79
CA MET A 190 4.24 -7.77 -16.51
C MET A 190 5.01 -9.04 -16.86
N GLU A 191 5.25 -9.24 -18.17
CA GLU A 191 5.58 -10.56 -18.74
C GLU A 191 6.48 -11.40 -17.82
N PRO A 192 6.27 -12.73 -17.71
CA PRO A 192 7.05 -13.63 -16.86
C PRO A 192 8.58 -13.52 -16.98
N ALA A 193 9.10 -12.88 -18.04
CA ALA A 193 10.51 -12.53 -18.23
C ALA A 193 11.03 -11.44 -17.26
N GLN A 194 10.16 -10.68 -16.60
CA GLN A 194 10.48 -9.62 -15.62
C GLN A 194 10.02 -10.05 -14.23
N LYS A 195 10.68 -11.05 -13.63
CA LYS A 195 10.39 -11.52 -12.26
C LYS A 195 10.39 -10.35 -11.27
N GLY A 196 9.26 -10.11 -10.59
CA GLY A 196 9.26 -9.52 -9.24
C GLY A 196 9.01 -8.01 -9.13
N GLN A 197 8.29 -7.38 -10.06
CA GLN A 197 7.80 -6.01 -9.88
C GLN A 197 6.27 -5.98 -9.83
N ASN A 198 5.70 -5.87 -8.63
CA ASN A 198 4.26 -5.83 -8.42
C ASN A 198 3.84 -4.47 -7.85
N PRO A 199 3.10 -3.63 -8.61
CA PRO A 199 2.72 -2.30 -8.14
C PRO A 199 1.74 -2.36 -6.96
N MET A 200 1.72 -1.31 -6.15
CA MET A 200 0.70 -1.12 -5.12
C MET A 200 0.04 0.25 -5.25
N LEU A 201 -1.23 0.30 -4.86
CA LEU A 201 -2.00 1.53 -4.70
C LEU A 201 -2.66 1.52 -3.33
N VAL A 202 -2.58 2.64 -2.63
CA VAL A 202 -3.50 2.96 -1.54
C VAL A 202 -3.99 4.39 -1.70
N ASP A 203 -5.31 4.54 -1.72
CA ASP A 203 -5.98 5.84 -1.66
C ASP A 203 -6.42 6.09 -0.22
N PHE A 204 -5.59 6.78 0.55
CA PHE A 204 -5.89 7.12 1.95
C PHE A 204 -7.02 8.15 2.09
N ARG A 205 -7.50 8.73 0.98
CA ARG A 205 -8.65 9.66 0.96
C ARG A 205 -9.96 8.89 0.89
N HIS A 206 -9.97 7.75 0.20
CA HIS A 206 -11.20 7.02 -0.09
C HIS A 206 -11.58 6.02 0.99
N ILE A 207 -12.88 5.77 1.03
CA ILE A 207 -13.60 5.16 2.13
C ILE A 207 -13.47 3.64 2.04
N HIS A 208 -12.69 3.05 2.94
CA HIS A 208 -12.65 1.59 3.17
C HIS A 208 -13.58 1.12 4.30
N CYS A 209 -14.54 1.94 4.74
CA CYS A 209 -15.69 1.40 5.48
C CYS A 209 -16.77 1.00 4.47
N TYR A 210 -17.31 -0.22 4.55
CA TYR A 210 -18.35 -0.77 3.66
C TYR A 210 -19.72 -0.06 3.75
N LYS A 211 -19.71 1.27 3.90
CA LYS A 211 -20.83 2.09 4.31
C LYS A 211 -21.00 3.24 3.32
N MET A 212 -22.25 3.49 2.94
CA MET A 212 -22.62 4.59 2.06
C MET A 212 -22.37 5.94 2.77
N PRO A 213 -22.27 7.06 2.03
CA PRO A 213 -21.99 8.39 2.62
C PRO A 213 -22.92 8.82 3.76
N GLU A 214 -24.15 8.28 3.82
CA GLU A 214 -25.16 8.56 4.85
C GLU A 214 -25.10 7.65 6.09
N ASP A 215 -24.30 6.58 6.09
CA ASP A 215 -24.17 5.67 7.23
C ASP A 215 -23.13 6.17 8.25
N GLN A 216 -23.39 5.97 9.55
CA GLN A 216 -22.37 6.23 10.57
C GLN A 216 -21.15 5.32 10.36
N CYS A 217 -19.96 5.93 10.33
CA CYS A 217 -18.70 5.24 10.16
C CYS A 217 -18.39 4.37 11.39
N GLU A 218 -18.73 3.09 11.30
CA GLU A 218 -18.40 2.10 12.33
C GLU A 218 -16.99 1.57 12.08
N LEU A 219 -16.01 2.16 12.76
CA LEU A 219 -14.62 1.74 12.67
C LEU A 219 -14.26 0.81 13.82
N ASP A 220 -13.38 -0.15 13.54
CA ASP A 220 -12.62 -0.79 14.60
C ASP A 220 -11.62 0.23 15.13
N SER A 221 -11.94 0.85 16.28
CA SER A 221 -11.08 1.84 16.93
C SER A 221 -9.72 1.28 17.37
N THR A 222 -9.52 -0.04 17.26
CA THR A 222 -8.27 -0.74 17.56
C THR A 222 -7.49 -1.14 16.31
N CYS A 223 -8.01 -0.90 15.11
CA CYS A 223 -7.32 -1.18 13.86
C CYS A 223 -6.53 0.05 13.41
N THR A 224 -5.21 -0.11 13.35
CA THR A 224 -4.28 0.88 12.80
C THR A 224 -4.24 0.80 11.26
N TRP A 225 -3.71 1.83 10.60
CA TRP A 225 -3.39 1.78 9.17
C TRP A 225 -2.31 0.74 8.89
N GLU A 226 -1.28 0.61 9.73
CA GLU A 226 -0.29 -0.45 9.57
C GLU A 226 -0.90 -1.84 9.66
N ASP A 227 -1.79 -2.09 10.63
CA ASP A 227 -2.57 -3.32 10.67
C ASP A 227 -3.28 -3.51 9.32
N HIS A 228 -3.96 -2.49 8.78
CA HIS A 228 -4.67 -2.60 7.52
C HIS A 228 -3.76 -2.94 6.33
N LEU A 229 -2.59 -2.31 6.24
CA LEU A 229 -1.66 -2.43 5.12
C LEU A 229 -0.83 -3.72 5.15
N SER A 230 -0.55 -4.28 6.33
CA SER A 230 0.23 -5.51 6.47
C SER A 230 -0.53 -6.77 6.05
N LYS A 231 -1.85 -6.69 5.90
CA LYS A 231 -2.76 -7.85 5.84
C LYS A 231 -2.85 -8.59 4.51
N LYS A 232 -2.23 -8.13 3.42
CA LYS A 232 -2.35 -8.83 2.11
C LYS A 232 -1.80 -10.26 2.10
N ARG A 233 -1.09 -10.70 3.14
CA ARG A 233 -0.62 -12.08 3.30
C ARG A 233 -1.12 -12.77 4.56
N ASP A 234 -2.01 -12.17 5.36
CA ASP A 234 -2.48 -12.79 6.60
C ASP A 234 -3.88 -13.37 6.41
N ARG A 235 -4.11 -14.62 6.83
CA ARG A 235 -5.42 -15.27 6.78
C ARG A 235 -6.07 -15.26 8.16
N ILE A 236 -7.39 -15.18 8.20
CA ILE A 236 -8.15 -15.41 9.43
C ILE A 236 -8.69 -16.83 9.43
N VAL A 237 -8.38 -17.55 10.50
CA VAL A 237 -8.94 -18.87 10.76
C VAL A 237 -9.89 -18.78 11.95
N PHE A 238 -11.09 -19.34 11.80
CA PHE A 238 -12.03 -19.54 12.89
C PHE A 238 -11.93 -20.96 13.41
N LEU A 239 -11.73 -21.12 14.72
CA LEU A 239 -11.55 -22.41 15.36
C LEU A 239 -12.44 -22.52 16.60
N VAL A 240 -12.86 -23.74 16.90
CA VAL A 240 -13.58 -24.10 18.13
C VAL A 240 -12.77 -25.19 18.82
N ASP A 241 -12.24 -24.87 20.00
CA ASP A 241 -11.60 -25.82 20.90
C ASP A 241 -12.68 -26.51 21.75
N ASN A 242 -12.83 -27.82 21.55
CA ASN A 242 -13.74 -28.66 22.33
C ASN A 242 -12.99 -29.59 23.30
N LYS A 243 -11.69 -29.35 23.60
CA LYS A 243 -10.91 -30.21 24.52
C LYS A 243 -11.53 -30.35 25.92
N HIS A 244 -12.42 -29.44 26.30
CA HIS A 244 -13.24 -29.55 27.48
C HIS A 244 -14.70 -29.70 27.04
N ASP A 245 -15.21 -30.93 26.94
CA ASP A 245 -16.56 -31.27 26.47
C ASP A 245 -17.70 -30.47 27.14
N LYS A 246 -17.47 -29.97 28.36
CA LYS A 246 -18.44 -29.17 29.11
C LYS A 246 -18.36 -27.66 28.85
N PHE A 247 -17.27 -27.16 28.29
CA PHE A 247 -17.00 -25.74 28.08
C PHE A 247 -16.23 -25.51 26.78
N PRO A 248 -16.89 -25.64 25.60
CA PRO A 248 -16.26 -25.29 24.34
C PRO A 248 -15.81 -23.83 24.37
N SER A 249 -14.72 -23.52 23.67
CA SER A 249 -14.26 -22.15 23.47
C SER A 249 -13.94 -21.90 22.01
N TRP A 250 -14.29 -20.72 21.52
CA TRP A 250 -13.99 -20.31 20.16
C TRP A 250 -12.85 -19.31 20.16
N TYR A 251 -12.11 -19.24 19.05
CA TYR A 251 -11.10 -18.22 18.83
C TYR A 251 -10.90 -17.92 17.34
N TYR A 252 -10.52 -16.67 17.06
CA TYR A 252 -10.09 -16.23 15.75
C TYR A 252 -8.58 -16.03 15.76
N LEU A 253 -7.89 -16.73 14.86
CA LEU A 253 -6.45 -16.68 14.69
C LEU A 253 -6.10 -15.90 13.42
N LEU A 254 -5.26 -14.87 13.54
CA LEU A 254 -4.59 -14.23 12.41
C LEU A 254 -3.28 -14.96 12.15
N ILE A 255 -3.13 -15.55 10.97
CA ILE A 255 -1.99 -16.37 10.60
C ILE A 255 -1.35 -15.86 9.30
N SER A 256 -0.03 -15.75 9.27
CA SER A 256 0.67 -15.37 8.04
C SER A 256 0.59 -16.50 7.01
N GLU A 257 0.53 -16.16 5.72
CA GLU A 257 0.49 -17.11 4.61
C GLU A 257 1.69 -18.05 4.62
N ASP A 258 2.87 -17.56 5.00
CA ASP A 258 4.10 -18.35 5.11
C ASP A 258 3.98 -19.51 6.13
N THR A 259 3.20 -19.29 7.19
CA THR A 259 2.95 -20.28 8.25
C THR A 259 1.65 -21.07 8.06
N PHE A 260 0.82 -20.66 7.09
CA PHE A 260 -0.55 -21.18 6.94
C PHE A 260 -0.57 -22.65 6.53
N ASP A 261 0.29 -23.05 5.60
CA ASP A 261 0.34 -24.43 5.12
C ASP A 261 0.79 -25.41 6.21
N GLU A 262 1.75 -25.00 7.05
CA GLU A 262 2.19 -25.79 8.20
C GLU A 262 1.06 -25.94 9.23
N PHE A 263 0.42 -24.82 9.59
CA PHE A 263 -0.73 -24.80 10.50
C PHE A 263 -1.85 -25.71 9.99
N LYS A 264 -2.20 -25.61 8.71
CA LYS A 264 -3.23 -26.44 8.08
C LYS A 264 -2.87 -27.92 8.15
N GLY A 265 -1.63 -28.27 7.81
CA GLY A 265 -1.15 -29.66 7.88
C GLY A 265 -1.14 -30.24 9.29
N LYS A 266 -1.00 -29.40 10.33
CA LYS A 266 -1.15 -29.79 11.74
C LYS A 266 -2.61 -29.93 12.13
N GLN A 267 -3.45 -28.97 11.77
CA GLN A 267 -4.88 -28.97 12.03
C GLN A 267 -5.57 -30.22 11.44
N ASP A 268 -5.17 -30.64 10.23
CA ASP A 268 -5.69 -31.83 9.55
C ASP A 268 -5.28 -33.15 10.25
N LYS A 269 -4.20 -33.16 11.05
CA LYS A 269 -3.70 -34.34 11.80
C LYS A 269 -4.26 -34.47 13.21
N GLY A 270 -4.96 -33.44 13.69
CA GLY A 270 -5.53 -33.35 15.02
C GLY A 270 -5.77 -31.88 15.38
N GLY A 271 -6.93 -31.58 15.96
CA GLY A 271 -7.29 -30.19 16.27
C GLY A 271 -6.24 -29.48 17.12
N ILE A 272 -5.90 -28.26 16.73
CA ILE A 272 -4.95 -27.40 17.45
C ILE A 272 -5.72 -26.64 18.55
N GLY A 273 -5.19 -26.66 19.78
CA GLY A 273 -5.71 -25.85 20.89
C GLY A 273 -5.09 -24.45 20.89
N VAL A 274 -5.67 -23.51 21.65
CA VAL A 274 -5.27 -22.09 21.66
C VAL A 274 -3.76 -21.89 21.92
N GLU A 275 -3.17 -22.57 22.90
CA GLU A 275 -1.74 -22.45 23.24
C GLU A 275 -0.80 -22.90 22.12
N GLU A 276 -1.23 -23.86 21.29
CA GLU A 276 -0.44 -24.32 20.15
C GLU A 276 -0.68 -23.40 18.94
N ALA A 277 -1.91 -22.89 18.77
CA ALA A 277 -2.28 -21.99 17.70
C ALA A 277 -1.49 -20.67 17.74
N THR A 278 -1.14 -20.17 18.93
CA THR A 278 -0.34 -18.94 19.11
C THR A 278 1.11 -19.08 18.61
N LYS A 279 1.59 -20.28 18.31
CA LYS A 279 2.90 -20.49 17.66
C LYS A 279 2.88 -20.15 16.18
N TYR A 280 1.71 -20.23 15.55
CA TYR A 280 1.54 -19.98 14.11
C TYR A 280 0.95 -18.60 13.83
N GLY A 281 0.37 -17.93 14.83
CA GLY A 281 -0.29 -16.66 14.62
C GLY A 281 -0.71 -15.93 15.90
N LYS A 282 -1.41 -14.82 15.71
CA LYS A 282 -1.94 -14.00 16.81
C LYS A 282 -3.43 -14.29 17.02
N VAL A 283 -3.81 -14.61 18.26
CA VAL A 283 -5.24 -14.69 18.63
C VAL A 283 -5.80 -13.27 18.66
N LEU A 284 -6.83 -13.03 17.84
CA LEU A 284 -7.50 -11.73 17.74
C LEU A 284 -8.61 -11.60 18.78
N TYR A 285 -9.45 -12.64 18.87
CA TYR A 285 -10.60 -12.71 19.75
C TYR A 285 -10.78 -14.16 20.20
N SER A 286 -11.26 -14.35 21.43
CA SER A 286 -11.66 -15.66 21.95
C SER A 286 -12.81 -15.51 22.94
N GLY A 287 -13.52 -16.61 23.19
CA GLY A 287 -14.59 -16.61 24.18
C GLY A 287 -15.19 -18.00 24.42
N PRO A 288 -16.03 -18.13 25.46
CA PRO A 288 -16.73 -19.38 25.73
C PRO A 288 -17.82 -19.64 24.68
N GLY A 289 -18.17 -20.91 24.51
CA GLY A 289 -19.18 -21.39 23.58
C GLY A 289 -18.62 -21.83 22.23
N GLN A 290 -19.53 -22.19 21.32
CA GLN A 290 -19.18 -22.64 19.97
C GLN A 290 -19.24 -21.52 18.92
N ASN A 291 -19.87 -20.40 19.25
CA ASN A 291 -20.11 -19.32 18.30
C ASN A 291 -19.67 -17.98 18.88
N PRO A 292 -18.94 -17.16 18.11
CA PRO A 292 -18.62 -15.82 18.51
C PRO A 292 -19.86 -14.93 18.45
N PRO A 293 -19.98 -13.94 19.36
CA PRO A 293 -20.98 -12.89 19.28
C PRO A 293 -20.99 -12.17 17.92
N SER A 294 -22.15 -11.63 17.54
CA SER A 294 -22.32 -10.93 16.25
C SER A 294 -21.45 -9.68 16.13
N ASP A 295 -21.17 -8.99 17.23
CA ASP A 295 -20.30 -7.80 17.24
C ASP A 295 -18.83 -8.16 16.96
N VAL A 296 -18.36 -9.33 17.40
CA VAL A 296 -17.00 -9.83 17.08
C VAL A 296 -16.87 -10.11 15.58
N LYS A 297 -17.86 -10.78 14.98
CA LYS A 297 -17.91 -10.99 13.52
C LYS A 297 -17.93 -9.68 12.75
N LYS A 298 -18.70 -8.70 13.24
CA LYS A 298 -18.78 -7.36 12.66
C LYS A 298 -17.42 -6.65 12.72
N LYS A 299 -16.73 -6.65 13.86
CA LYS A 299 -15.37 -6.09 14.03
C LYS A 299 -14.37 -6.76 13.09
N LEU A 300 -14.42 -8.08 12.95
CA LEU A 300 -13.55 -8.82 12.02
C LEU A 300 -13.82 -8.47 10.56
N ASN A 301 -15.10 -8.40 10.16
CA ASN A 301 -15.45 -7.96 8.81
C ASN A 301 -14.99 -6.52 8.54
N LEU A 302 -15.12 -5.62 9.51
CA LEU A 302 -14.62 -4.24 9.39
C LEU A 302 -13.09 -4.17 9.32
N ARG A 303 -12.38 -5.01 10.09
CA ARG A 303 -10.92 -4.99 10.20
C ARG A 303 -10.21 -5.76 9.08
N PHE A 304 -10.85 -6.76 8.51
CA PHE A 304 -10.22 -7.74 7.63
C PHE A 304 -11.08 -8.17 6.45
N ASP A 305 -12.23 -7.56 6.17
CA ASP A 305 -13.08 -7.94 5.02
C ASP A 305 -13.25 -9.46 4.81
N MET A 306 -13.84 -10.17 5.78
CA MET A 306 -13.95 -11.64 5.66
C MET A 306 -14.83 -12.13 4.48
N ASN A 307 -15.39 -11.24 3.66
CA ASN A 307 -16.03 -11.59 2.39
C ASN A 307 -15.02 -11.78 1.24
N THR A 308 -13.83 -11.17 1.32
CA THR A 308 -12.72 -11.40 0.38
C THR A 308 -11.69 -12.39 0.90
N TYR A 309 -11.54 -12.55 2.22
CA TYR A 309 -10.69 -13.60 2.78
C TYR A 309 -11.43 -14.94 2.76
N ALA A 310 -10.74 -15.99 2.30
CA ALA A 310 -11.19 -17.36 2.45
C ALA A 310 -11.34 -17.67 3.95
N SER A 311 -12.53 -17.46 4.51
CA SER A 311 -12.86 -17.88 5.86
C SER A 311 -12.91 -19.41 5.87
N TYR A 312 -11.78 -20.04 6.22
CA TYR A 312 -11.74 -21.48 6.44
C TYR A 312 -12.52 -21.77 7.71
N LYS A 313 -13.78 -22.16 7.53
CA LYS A 313 -14.65 -22.59 8.61
C LYS A 313 -14.34 -24.05 8.91
N PHE A 314 -13.40 -24.31 9.81
CA PHE A 314 -13.20 -25.65 10.34
C PHE A 314 -14.29 -25.92 11.39
N LEU A 315 -15.30 -26.70 11.02
CA LEU A 315 -16.28 -27.22 11.96
C LEU A 315 -15.69 -28.49 12.57
N LEU A 316 -15.18 -28.42 13.80
CA LEU A 316 -14.74 -29.60 14.55
C LEU A 316 -15.97 -30.22 15.23
N ILE A 317 -16.39 -31.38 14.73
CA ILE A 317 -17.17 -32.36 15.49
C ILE A 317 -16.15 -33.34 16.06
N PHE A 318 -15.97 -33.32 17.37
CA PHE A 318 -15.31 -34.43 18.06
C PHE A 318 -16.36 -35.53 18.26
N ILE A 319 -15.99 -36.78 17.96
CA ILE A 319 -16.69 -37.98 18.44
C ILE A 319 -15.93 -38.50 19.65
#